data_AF-A0A2D6TLI9-F1
#
_entry.id   AF-A0A2D6TLI9-F1
#
_cell.length_a   1.000
_cell.length_b   1.000
_cell.length_c   1.000
_cell.angle_alpha   90.00
_cell.angle_beta   90.00
_cell.angle_gamma   90.00
#
_symmetry.space_group_name_H-M   'P 1'
#
loop_
_entity.id
_entity.type
_entity.pdbx_description
1 polymer ?
#
loop_
_entity_poly.entity_id
_entity_poly.type
_entity_poly.pdbx_seq_one_letter_code
_entity_poly.pdbx_strand_id
1 'polypeptide(L)'
;MTVKKTKILFFIICLLQLFYLFNFRSGFRYEIIKDPFNENSGITYAVSNEVIESKSILKRNKIVHFNLSKGLKEDTYFYQRSIEFNYPTRINQSSKFILFSINEDITSNCKIIETGRYLKLTQC
;
A
#
# COMPACT_ATOMS: atom_id res chain seq x y z
N MET A 1 -43.35 -9.59 32.43
CA MET A 1 -42.47 -8.68 31.65
C MET A 1 -43.33 -8.01 30.57
N THR A 2 -43.73 -6.76 30.80
CA THR A 2 -44.73 -6.04 29.98
C THR A 2 -44.31 -5.95 28.51
N VAL A 3 -45.19 -6.31 27.56
CA VAL A 3 -44.97 -6.37 26.09
C VAL A 3 -44.15 -5.19 25.52
N LYS A 4 -44.32 -3.98 26.09
CA LYS A 4 -43.55 -2.78 25.75
C LYS A 4 -42.03 -2.95 25.96
N LYS A 5 -41.61 -3.58 27.06
CA LYS A 5 -40.20 -3.86 27.38
C LYS A 5 -39.58 -4.85 26.40
N THR A 6 -40.33 -5.87 25.97
CA THR A 6 -39.89 -6.85 24.97
C THR A 6 -39.69 -6.21 23.60
N LYS A 7 -40.60 -5.33 23.17
CA LYS A 7 -40.46 -4.56 21.91
C LYS A 7 -39.23 -3.65 21.92
N ILE A 8 -38.96 -2.98 23.03
CA ILE A 8 -37.75 -2.15 23.20
C ILE A 8 -36.48 -2.99 23.12
N LEU A 9 -36.45 -4.14 23.81
CA LEU A 9 -35.32 -5.07 23.77
C LEU A 9 -35.06 -5.56 22.33
N PHE A 10 -36.11 -5.95 21.61
CA PHE A 10 -36.00 -6.37 20.21
C PHE A 10 -35.43 -5.27 19.31
N PHE A 11 -35.91 -4.02 19.47
CA PHE A 11 -35.39 -2.88 18.72
C PHE A 11 -33.90 -2.63 18.98
N ILE A 12 -33.45 -2.72 20.24
CA ILE A 12 -32.03 -2.60 20.60
C ILE A 12 -31.21 -3.71 19.94
N ILE A 13 -31.70 -4.96 19.95
CA ILE A 13 -31.02 -6.08 19.29
C ILE A 13 -30.90 -5.85 17.78
N CYS A 14 -31.95 -5.34 17.12
CA CYS A 14 -31.90 -4.98 15.70
C CYS A 14 -30.86 -3.88 15.43
N LEU A 15 -30.79 -2.84 16.26
CA LEU A 15 -29.77 -1.78 16.11
C LEU A 15 -28.35 -2.33 16.27
N LEU A 16 -28.12 -3.21 17.25
CA LEU A 16 -26.82 -3.85 17.46
C LEU A 16 -26.44 -4.75 16.28
N GLN A 17 -27.39 -5.52 15.75
CA GLN A 17 -27.20 -6.33 14.54
C GLN A 17 -26.85 -5.48 13.32
N LEU A 18 -27.56 -4.37 13.09
CA LEU A 18 -27.26 -3.44 12.00
C LEU A 18 -25.88 -2.81 12.16
N PHE A 19 -25.51 -2.41 13.38
CA PHE A 19 -24.19 -1.87 13.68
C PHE A 19 -23.08 -2.90 13.42
N TYR A 20 -23.28 -4.15 13.85
CA TYR A 20 -22.35 -5.25 13.61
C TYR A 20 -22.16 -5.51 12.11
N LEU A 21 -23.25 -5.62 11.36
CA LEU A 21 -23.21 -5.82 9.92
C LEU A 21 -22.55 -4.64 9.19
N PHE A 22 -22.80 -3.41 9.63
CA PHE A 22 -22.17 -2.21 9.08
C PHE A 22 -20.66 -2.19 9.32
N ASN A 23 -20.22 -2.52 10.54
CA ASN A 23 -18.80 -2.58 10.88
C ASN A 23 -18.08 -3.66 10.06
N PHE A 24 -18.67 -4.86 9.96
CA PHE A 24 -18.10 -5.99 9.23
C PHE A 24 -18.07 -5.75 7.71
N ARG A 25 -19.20 -5.31 7.13
CA ARG A 25 -19.34 -5.18 5.67
C ARG A 25 -18.49 -4.07 5.09
N SER A 26 -18.33 -2.97 5.83
CA SER A 26 -17.63 -1.80 5.30
C SER A 26 -16.12 -1.89 5.47
N GLY A 27 -15.60 -2.93 6.14
CA GLY A 27 -14.16 -3.07 6.40
C GLY A 27 -13.58 -1.86 7.16
N PHE A 28 -14.41 -1.16 7.95
CA PHE A 28 -14.03 0.10 8.57
C PHE A 28 -12.91 -0.10 9.59
N ARG A 29 -11.78 0.57 9.35
CA ARG A 29 -10.65 0.62 10.28
C ARG A 29 -10.78 1.89 11.12
N TYR A 30 -10.94 1.72 12.43
CA TYR A 30 -11.06 2.85 13.36
C TYR A 30 -9.84 3.79 13.28
N GLU A 31 -8.67 3.23 13.02
CA GLU A 31 -7.40 3.96 12.88
C GLU A 31 -7.45 5.02 11.78
N ILE A 32 -8.16 4.76 10.67
CA ILE A 32 -8.29 5.70 9.55
C ILE A 32 -9.21 6.86 9.94
N ILE A 33 -10.31 6.60 10.66
CA ILE A 33 -11.28 7.65 11.06
C ILE A 33 -10.75 8.52 12.19
N LYS A 34 -9.88 7.97 13.04
CA LYS A 34 -9.29 8.71 14.15
C LYS A 34 -8.44 9.89 13.68
N ASP A 35 -7.72 9.72 12.57
CA ASP A 35 -6.91 10.77 11.95
C ASP A 35 -6.90 10.63 10.42
N PRO A 36 -7.99 11.01 9.73
CA PRO A 36 -8.19 10.72 8.31
C PRO A 36 -7.36 11.64 7.40
N PHE A 37 -6.89 12.77 7.94
CA PHE A 37 -6.09 13.75 7.21
C PHE A 37 -4.58 13.59 7.43
N ASN A 38 -4.15 12.61 8.23
CA ASN A 38 -2.75 12.27 8.34
C ASN A 38 -2.20 11.87 6.97
N GLU A 39 -1.00 12.35 6.61
CA GLU A 39 -0.34 11.99 5.35
C GLU A 39 -0.20 10.47 5.19
N ASN A 40 0.00 9.75 6.30
CA ASN A 40 0.16 8.30 6.31
C ASN A 40 -1.11 7.53 6.66
N SER A 41 -2.25 8.20 6.80
CA SER A 41 -3.51 7.55 7.16
C SER A 41 -3.90 6.53 6.11
N GLY A 42 -4.16 5.29 6.52
CA GLY A 42 -4.67 4.26 5.63
C GLY A 42 -3.69 3.68 4.62
N ILE A 43 -2.45 4.18 4.50
CA ILE A 43 -1.49 3.74 3.46
C ILE A 43 -1.26 2.23 3.51
N THR A 44 -1.02 1.66 4.69
CA THR A 44 -0.77 0.22 4.88
C THR A 44 -1.98 -0.66 4.54
N TYR A 45 -3.18 -0.07 4.43
CA TYR A 45 -4.39 -0.75 3.98
C TYR A 45 -4.70 -0.50 2.50
N ALA A 46 -4.13 0.56 1.90
CA ALA A 46 -4.39 0.97 0.52
C ALA A 46 -3.44 0.33 -0.49
N VAL A 47 -2.16 0.15 -0.11
CA VAL A 47 -1.11 -0.39 -0.98
C VAL A 47 -0.30 -1.47 -0.28
N SER A 48 0.30 -2.36 -1.09
CA SER A 48 1.14 -3.44 -0.56
C SER A 48 2.46 -2.91 0.02
N ASN A 49 3.09 -3.69 0.90
CA ASN A 49 4.30 -3.29 1.60
C ASN A 49 5.48 -3.05 0.65
N GLU A 50 5.52 -3.76 -0.47
CA GLU A 50 6.51 -3.60 -1.54
C GLU A 50 6.42 -2.21 -2.16
N VAL A 51 5.19 -1.72 -2.42
CA VAL A 51 4.96 -0.39 -2.97
C VAL A 51 5.39 0.68 -1.97
N ILE A 52 5.04 0.50 -0.69
CA ILE A 52 5.45 1.41 0.39
C ILE A 52 6.98 1.47 0.50
N GLU A 53 7.64 0.31 0.45
CA GLU A 53 9.08 0.20 0.49
C GLU A 53 9.74 0.90 -0.71
N SER A 54 9.17 0.77 -1.91
CA SER A 54 9.69 1.43 -3.11
C SER A 54 9.84 2.94 -2.92
N LYS A 55 8.82 3.60 -2.37
CA LYS A 55 8.84 5.04 -2.08
C LYS A 55 9.91 5.39 -1.07
N SER A 56 10.03 4.57 -0.05
CA SER A 56 11.01 4.78 1.02
C SER A 56 12.44 4.68 0.50
N ILE A 57 12.74 3.68 -0.33
CA ILE A 57 14.06 3.49 -0.96
C ILE A 57 14.38 4.66 -1.89
N LEU A 58 13.45 5.03 -2.78
CA LEU A 58 13.64 6.11 -3.75
C LEU A 58 13.86 7.46 -3.05
N LYS A 59 13.09 7.76 -1.99
CA LYS A 59 13.21 8.99 -1.22
C LYS A 59 14.56 9.07 -0.47
N ARG A 60 14.99 7.99 0.18
CA ARG A 60 16.28 7.92 0.88
C ARG A 60 17.46 8.18 -0.06
N ASN A 61 17.41 7.62 -1.26
CA ASN A 61 18.46 7.76 -2.27
C ASN A 61 18.31 9.02 -3.15
N LYS A 62 17.33 9.90 -2.86
CA LYS A 62 17.06 11.14 -3.62
C LYS A 62 16.87 10.90 -5.13
N ILE A 63 16.22 9.80 -5.48
CA ILE A 63 15.97 9.42 -6.87
C ILE A 63 14.75 10.18 -7.40
N VAL A 64 14.95 10.94 -8.48
CA VAL A 64 13.88 11.70 -9.16
C VAL A 64 13.19 10.88 -10.25
N HIS A 65 13.97 10.04 -10.94
CA HIS A 65 13.50 9.16 -11.99
C HIS A 65 14.00 7.74 -11.74
N PHE A 66 13.11 6.76 -11.91
CA PHE A 66 13.42 5.35 -11.72
C PHE A 66 12.79 4.50 -12.81
N ASN A 67 13.25 3.27 -12.95
CA ASN A 67 12.65 2.25 -13.79
C ASN A 67 12.32 1.02 -12.95
N LEU A 68 11.54 0.12 -13.52
CA LEU A 68 11.22 -1.17 -12.92
C LEU A 68 11.81 -2.29 -13.78
N SER A 69 12.23 -3.36 -13.11
CA SER A 69 12.64 -4.61 -13.76
C SER A 69 11.49 -5.21 -14.58
N LYS A 70 11.81 -6.21 -15.40
CA LYS A 70 10.79 -6.88 -16.21
C LYS A 70 9.76 -7.59 -15.32
N GLY A 71 10.20 -8.30 -14.28
CA GLY A 71 9.29 -9.00 -13.36
C GLY A 71 8.32 -8.05 -12.65
N LEU A 72 8.81 -6.90 -12.18
CA LEU A 72 7.95 -5.91 -11.51
C LEU A 72 7.00 -5.15 -12.46
N LYS A 73 7.29 -5.12 -13.77
CA LYS A 73 6.40 -4.55 -14.79
C LYS A 73 5.27 -5.50 -15.18
N GLU A 74 5.52 -6.82 -15.14
CA GLU A 74 4.52 -7.84 -15.42
C GLU A 74 3.47 -7.93 -14.30
N ASP A 75 3.84 -7.57 -13.06
CA ASP A 75 2.88 -7.32 -11.99
C ASP A 75 2.12 -6.00 -12.24
N THR A 76 0.96 -6.12 -12.88
CA THR A 76 0.08 -5.00 -13.21
C THR A 76 -0.30 -4.14 -12.00
N TYR A 77 -0.53 -4.76 -10.83
CA TYR A 77 -0.88 -4.04 -9.62
C TYR A 77 0.31 -3.24 -9.12
N PHE A 78 1.47 -3.89 -8.96
CA PHE A 78 2.68 -3.24 -8.49
C PHE A 78 3.12 -2.11 -9.42
N TYR A 79 3.07 -2.35 -10.74
CA TYR A 79 3.40 -1.35 -11.75
C TYR A 79 2.53 -0.09 -11.63
N GLN A 80 1.20 -0.26 -11.60
CA GLN A 80 0.26 0.85 -11.47
C GLN A 80 0.47 1.60 -10.15
N ARG A 81 0.51 0.88 -9.02
CA ARG A 81 0.67 1.49 -7.70
C ARG A 81 2.02 2.16 -7.52
N SER A 82 3.07 1.64 -8.15
CA SER A 82 4.38 2.29 -8.15
C SER A 82 4.37 3.61 -8.91
N ILE A 83 3.55 3.78 -9.95
CA ILE A 83 3.42 5.07 -10.65
C ILE A 83 2.67 6.07 -9.76
N GLU A 84 1.55 5.65 -9.18
CA GLU A 84 0.67 6.52 -8.39
C GLU A 84 1.31 6.92 -7.05
N PHE A 85 1.82 5.95 -6.30
CA PHE A 85 2.23 6.14 -4.91
C PHE A 85 3.60 6.84 -4.77
N ASN A 86 4.49 6.65 -5.76
CA ASN A 86 5.85 7.21 -5.73
C ASN A 86 5.92 8.68 -6.17
N TYR A 87 4.82 9.27 -6.65
CA TYR A 87 4.82 10.70 -7.01
C TYR A 87 5.34 11.56 -5.84
N PRO A 88 6.25 12.52 -6.07
CA PRO A 88 6.69 13.08 -7.36
C PRO A 88 7.84 12.35 -8.07
N THR A 89 8.38 11.26 -7.53
CA THR A 89 9.39 10.45 -8.21
C THR A 89 8.73 9.65 -9.34
N ARG A 90 9.18 9.86 -10.59
CA ARG A 90 8.47 9.38 -11.79
C ARG A 90 9.17 8.22 -12.47
N ILE A 91 8.39 7.32 -13.05
CA ILE A 91 8.95 6.26 -13.88
C ILE A 91 9.53 6.84 -15.17
N ASN A 92 10.72 6.38 -15.55
CA ASN A 92 11.40 6.71 -16.79
C ASN A 92 12.11 5.44 -17.28
N GLN A 93 11.75 4.96 -18.48
CA GLN A 93 12.32 3.75 -19.05
C GLN A 93 13.84 3.86 -19.31
N SER A 94 14.35 5.08 -19.49
CA SER A 94 15.78 5.37 -19.67
C SER A 94 16.52 5.65 -18.36
N SER A 95 15.85 5.56 -17.21
CA SER A 95 16.49 5.77 -15.92
C SER A 95 17.51 4.66 -15.63
N LYS A 96 18.68 5.08 -15.13
CA LYS A 96 19.72 4.16 -14.66
C LYS A 96 19.37 3.47 -13.35
N PHE A 97 18.50 4.09 -12.55
CA PHE A 97 18.05 3.53 -11.29
C PHE A 97 16.88 2.59 -11.55
N ILE A 98 17.07 1.31 -11.25
CA ILE A 98 16.08 0.26 -11.51
C ILE A 98 15.77 -0.45 -10.20
N LEU A 99 14.48 -0.59 -9.89
CA LEU A 99 14.02 -1.46 -8.80
C LEU A 99 13.83 -2.88 -9.33
N PHE A 100 14.32 -3.84 -8.56
CA PHE A 100 14.16 -5.27 -8.78
C PHE A 100 13.46 -5.90 -7.58
N SER A 101 12.72 -6.99 -7.81
CA SER A 101 12.24 -7.83 -6.70
C SER A 101 13.44 -8.44 -5.97
N ILE A 102 13.34 -8.65 -4.66
CA ILE A 102 14.44 -9.17 -3.84
C ILE A 102 14.98 -10.50 -4.40
N ASN A 103 14.09 -11.36 -4.90
CA ASN A 103 14.40 -12.69 -5.44
C ASN A 103 14.74 -12.70 -6.93
N GLU A 104 14.64 -11.57 -7.64
CA GLU A 104 14.89 -11.50 -9.08
C GLU A 104 16.38 -11.34 -9.37
N ASP A 105 16.96 -12.15 -10.26
CA ASP A 105 18.37 -12.02 -10.60
C ASP A 105 18.68 -10.67 -11.27
N ILE A 106 19.76 -10.03 -10.81
CA ILE A 106 20.20 -8.75 -11.36
C ILE A 106 21.12 -9.04 -12.53
N THR A 107 20.97 -8.29 -13.63
CA THR A 107 21.89 -8.35 -14.76
C THR A 107 23.31 -8.02 -14.28
N SER A 108 24.31 -8.80 -14.70
CA SER A 108 25.69 -8.79 -14.18
C SER A 108 26.42 -7.44 -14.18
N ASN A 109 25.91 -6.45 -14.90
CA ASN A 109 26.53 -5.14 -15.07
C ASN A 109 25.96 -4.06 -14.12
N CYS A 110 24.95 -4.36 -13.32
CA CYS A 110 24.31 -3.37 -12.45
C CYS A 110 24.90 -3.39 -11.03
N LYS A 111 25.14 -2.21 -10.47
CA LYS A 111 25.60 -2.05 -9.09
C LYS A 111 24.40 -1.98 -8.13
N ILE A 112 24.41 -2.76 -7.05
CA ILE A 112 23.40 -2.66 -5.99
C ILE A 112 23.70 -1.41 -5.15
N ILE A 113 22.71 -0.53 -5.02
CA ILE A 113 22.78 0.67 -4.16
C ILE A 113 22.21 0.36 -2.78
N GLU A 114 21.02 -0.23 -2.75
CA GLU A 114 20.30 -0.52 -1.51
C GLU A 114 19.49 -1.80 -1.65
N THR A 115 19.51 -2.63 -0.61
CA THR A 115 18.68 -3.83 -0.49
C THR A 115 17.68 -3.62 0.63
N GLY A 116 16.40 -3.60 0.29
CA GLY A 116 15.28 -3.60 1.22
C GLY A 116 14.83 -5.00 1.59
N ARG A 117 13.63 -5.11 2.17
CA ARG A 117 13.00 -6.37 2.55
C ARG A 117 12.38 -7.09 1.37
N TYR A 118 11.80 -6.35 0.44
CA TYR A 118 11.08 -6.86 -0.73
C TYR A 118 11.71 -6.45 -2.05
N LEU A 119 12.39 -5.30 -2.07
CA LEU A 119 12.96 -4.70 -3.26
C LEU A 119 14.45 -4.42 -3.09
N LYS A 120 15.15 -4.36 -4.21
CA LYS A 120 16.53 -3.85 -4.28
C LYS A 120 16.62 -2.77 -5.35
N LEU A 121 17.30 -1.68 -4.99
CA LEU A 121 17.63 -0.59 -5.90
C LEU A 121 19.00 -0.83 -6.49
N THR A 122 19.07 -0.83 -7.82
CA THR A 122 20.30 -0.97 -8.56
C THR A 122 20.54 0.24 -9.46
N GLN A 123 21.79 0.40 -9.89
CA GLN A 123 22.21 1.35 -10.89
C GLN A 123 22.82 0.59 -12.07
N CYS A 124 22.14 0.69 -13.20
CA CYS A 124 22.58 0.29 -14.53
C CYS A 124 22.65 1.59 -15.36
#